data_AF-A0A061IV16-F1
#
_entry.id   AF-A0A061IV16-F1
#
_cell.length_a   1.000
_cell.length_b   1.000
_cell.length_c   1.000
_cell.angle_alpha   90.00
_cell.angle_beta   90.00
_cell.angle_gamma   90.00
#
_symmetry.space_group_name_H-M   'P 1'
#
loop_
_entity.id
_entity.type
_entity.pdbx_description
1 polymer ?
#
loop_
_entity_poly.entity_id
_entity_poly.type
_entity_poly.pdbx_seq_one_letter_code
_entity_poly.pdbx_strand_id
1 'polypeptide(L)'
;MPPQAVVLREQTVLERTKAETLSAVRNLNLWGEGLTDVSLVEKIPGIEVLALAANRLTTLRPFSFCTSLRELYLRKNDIKSLAEVKYIKELPKLHTLWLMDNPCAKSPNYRSFVIRCCPHLRQLDDIEVTEKEREKASRKLSETAVQCILEHGTITKAELTSKPAEPPCPSAAPKIAEKGLAAGAVGRLSRDGKAKEKEKERRQDTNHPSCTARTPSSGSRLSGVPYVAVQTQQAILTAIVSLIPELTLESLGVIRKEVRLEIGRKEKLTQALPSGPQ
;
A
#
# COMPACT_ATOMS: atom_id res chain seq x y z
N MET A 1 -12.10 -0.10 27.59
CA MET A 1 -13.09 0.80 26.95
C MET A 1 -12.75 0.91 25.47
N PRO A 2 -13.73 1.07 24.56
CA PRO A 2 -13.42 1.48 23.19
C PRO A 2 -12.76 2.89 23.22
N PRO A 3 -11.83 3.20 22.30
CA PRO A 3 -11.31 4.56 22.19
C PRO A 3 -12.46 5.52 21.87
N GLN A 4 -12.51 6.66 22.56
CA GLN A 4 -13.51 7.69 22.26
C GLN A 4 -13.30 8.22 20.84
N ALA A 5 -14.40 8.30 20.08
CA ALA A 5 -14.39 8.89 18.74
C ALA A 5 -14.14 10.40 18.85
N VAL A 6 -13.00 10.87 18.35
CA VAL A 6 -12.68 12.30 18.33
C VAL A 6 -13.25 12.89 17.03
N VAL A 7 -14.27 13.71 17.17
CA VAL A 7 -14.97 14.38 16.06
C VAL A 7 -14.42 15.79 15.89
N LEU A 8 -14.10 16.17 14.65
CA LEU A 8 -13.67 17.52 14.33
C LEU A 8 -14.82 18.53 14.53
N ARG A 9 -14.61 19.51 15.42
CA ARG A 9 -15.58 20.57 15.70
C ARG A 9 -15.19 21.88 15.03
N GLU A 10 -16.20 22.67 14.67
CA GLU A 10 -16.05 23.99 14.06
C GLU A 10 -15.19 24.93 14.90
N GLN A 11 -15.46 25.00 16.21
CA GLN A 11 -14.65 25.78 17.15
C GLN A 11 -13.14 25.44 17.05
N THR A 12 -12.77 24.16 17.00
CA THR A 12 -11.36 23.73 16.87
C THR A 12 -10.73 24.17 15.54
N VAL A 13 -11.50 24.19 14.46
CA VAL A 13 -11.04 24.69 13.15
C VAL A 13 -10.84 26.20 13.21
N LEU A 14 -11.80 26.96 13.73
CA LEU A 14 -11.73 28.42 13.83
C LEU A 14 -10.59 28.87 14.76
N GLU A 15 -10.42 28.23 15.93
CA GLU A 15 -9.32 28.48 16.88
C GLU A 15 -7.93 28.26 16.25
N ARG A 16 -7.75 27.16 15.49
CA ARG A 16 -6.47 26.83 14.85
C ARG A 16 -6.15 27.70 13.63
N THR A 17 -7.17 28.09 12.87
CA THR A 17 -7.00 28.84 11.61
C THR A 17 -7.08 30.35 11.80
N LYS A 18 -7.60 30.83 12.93
CA LYS A 18 -7.95 32.23 13.21
C LYS A 18 -8.92 32.83 12.16
N ALA A 19 -9.67 31.97 11.47
CA ALA A 19 -10.69 32.40 10.53
C ALA A 19 -11.99 32.74 11.28
N GLU A 20 -12.72 33.75 10.79
CA GLU A 20 -14.05 34.12 11.30
C GLU A 20 -15.15 33.17 10.80
N THR A 21 -14.92 32.51 9.66
CA THR A 21 -15.90 31.65 8.98
C THR A 21 -15.19 30.48 8.32
N LEU A 22 -15.78 29.28 8.37
CA LEU A 22 -15.23 28.07 7.76
C LEU A 22 -14.84 28.26 6.28
N SER A 23 -15.63 28.98 5.49
CA SER A 23 -15.36 29.23 4.06
C SER A 23 -14.06 29.99 3.76
N ALA A 24 -13.48 30.69 4.75
CA ALA A 24 -12.20 31.39 4.61
C ALA A 24 -10.99 30.47 4.83
N VAL A 25 -11.19 29.25 5.36
CA VAL A 25 -10.12 28.30 5.67
C VAL A 25 -9.56 27.67 4.39
N ARG A 26 -8.31 28.01 4.07
CA ARG A 26 -7.54 27.38 2.97
C ARG A 26 -6.55 26.33 3.45
N ASN A 27 -5.94 26.55 4.62
CA ASN A 27 -4.89 25.70 5.16
C ASN A 27 -5.30 25.25 6.56
N LEU A 28 -5.34 23.93 6.79
CA LEU A 28 -5.76 23.35 8.06
C LEU A 28 -4.80 22.24 8.49
N ASN A 29 -4.23 22.39 9.68
CA ASN A 29 -3.33 21.39 10.28
C ASN A 29 -3.95 20.85 11.58
N LEU A 30 -4.23 19.56 11.56
CA LEU A 30 -4.88 18.77 12.61
C LEU A 30 -4.08 17.46 12.83
N TRP A 31 -2.76 17.58 12.84
CA TRP A 31 -1.85 16.46 13.08
C TRP A 31 -1.97 15.91 14.51
N GLY A 32 -2.10 14.58 14.64
CA GLY A 32 -2.00 13.89 15.94
C GLY A 32 -3.21 14.05 16.88
N GLU A 33 -4.29 14.71 16.45
CA GLU A 33 -5.50 14.98 17.25
C GLU A 33 -6.36 13.71 17.50
N GLY A 34 -5.99 12.57 16.94
CA GLY A 34 -6.70 11.29 17.11
C GLY A 34 -8.06 11.23 16.40
N LEU A 35 -8.31 12.12 15.44
CA LEU A 35 -9.59 12.30 14.76
C LEU A 35 -10.08 11.02 14.09
N THR A 36 -11.33 10.65 14.37
CA THR A 36 -12.05 9.54 13.72
C THR A 36 -13.07 10.03 12.71
N ASP A 37 -13.62 11.24 12.91
CA ASP A 37 -14.63 11.84 12.05
C ASP A 37 -14.25 13.29 11.70
N VAL A 38 -14.26 13.57 10.40
CA VAL A 38 -13.94 14.87 9.78
C VAL A 38 -15.03 15.33 8.82
N SER A 39 -16.28 14.85 8.99
CA SER A 39 -17.44 15.23 8.17
C SER A 39 -17.68 16.75 8.09
N LEU A 40 -17.16 17.52 9.06
CA LEU A 40 -17.16 18.99 9.00
C LEU A 40 -16.42 19.54 7.76
N VAL A 41 -15.40 18.84 7.25
CA VAL A 41 -14.59 19.25 6.09
C VAL A 41 -15.44 19.35 4.81
N GLU A 42 -16.57 18.62 4.73
CA GLU A 42 -17.54 18.75 3.64
C GLU A 42 -18.11 20.19 3.51
N LYS A 43 -18.13 20.95 4.61
CA LYS A 43 -18.56 22.36 4.66
C LYS A 43 -17.47 23.37 4.30
N ILE A 44 -16.27 22.92 3.94
CA ILE A 44 -15.08 23.76 3.68
C ILE A 44 -14.59 23.58 2.22
N PRO A 45 -15.39 23.96 1.20
CA PRO A 45 -15.05 23.71 -0.21
C PRO A 45 -13.82 24.50 -0.70
N GLY A 46 -13.44 25.57 0.02
CA GLY A 46 -12.29 26.44 -0.27
C GLY A 46 -10.96 25.93 0.27
N ILE A 47 -10.92 24.77 0.93
CA ILE A 47 -9.69 24.20 1.49
C ILE A 47 -8.72 23.78 0.37
N GLU A 48 -7.44 24.13 0.52
CA GLU A 48 -6.37 23.85 -0.45
C GLU A 48 -5.33 22.88 0.14
N VAL A 49 -4.96 23.04 1.42
CA VAL A 49 -3.95 22.23 2.10
C VAL A 49 -4.52 21.66 3.39
N LEU A 50 -4.57 20.33 3.50
CA LEU A 50 -5.13 19.64 4.65
C LEU A 50 -4.16 18.60 5.22
N ALA A 51 -3.66 18.87 6.43
CA ALA A 51 -2.80 17.97 7.18
C ALA A 51 -3.58 17.23 8.28
N LEU A 52 -3.81 15.94 8.06
CA LEU A 52 -4.56 15.01 8.92
C LEU A 52 -3.75 13.76 9.28
N ALA A 53 -2.41 13.85 9.24
CA ALA A 53 -1.55 12.72 9.59
C ALA A 53 -1.62 12.37 11.09
N ALA A 54 -1.31 11.11 11.43
CA ALA A 54 -1.37 10.54 12.77
C ALA A 54 -2.76 10.60 13.46
N ASN A 55 -3.83 10.53 12.67
CA ASN A 55 -5.21 10.43 13.14
C ASN A 55 -5.73 8.98 13.06
N ARG A 56 -7.04 8.78 13.17
CA ARG A 56 -7.72 7.46 13.16
C ARG A 56 -8.83 7.41 12.09
N LEU A 57 -8.62 8.12 10.98
CA LEU A 57 -9.59 8.19 9.89
C LEU A 57 -9.67 6.85 9.16
N THR A 58 -10.89 6.39 8.90
CA THR A 58 -11.18 5.11 8.23
C THR A 58 -11.73 5.28 6.82
N THR A 59 -12.25 6.47 6.48
CA THR A 59 -12.89 6.80 5.21
C THR A 59 -12.36 8.10 4.62
N LEU A 60 -12.42 8.22 3.29
CA LEU A 60 -12.08 9.43 2.54
C LEU A 60 -13.31 10.22 2.07
N ARG A 61 -14.52 9.76 2.40
CA ARG A 61 -15.78 10.36 1.94
C ARG A 61 -15.89 11.88 2.19
N PRO A 62 -15.51 12.45 3.35
CA PRO A 62 -15.64 13.89 3.59
C PRO A 62 -14.85 14.79 2.63
N PHE A 63 -13.84 14.24 1.94
CA PHE A 63 -12.99 15.01 1.04
C PHE A 63 -13.59 15.20 -0.36
N SER A 64 -14.63 14.44 -0.75
CA SER A 64 -15.20 14.51 -2.12
C SER A 64 -15.77 15.88 -2.47
N PHE A 65 -16.20 16.66 -1.48
CA PHE A 65 -16.75 18.01 -1.67
C PHE A 65 -15.67 19.11 -1.73
N CYS A 66 -14.40 18.78 -1.46
CA CYS A 66 -13.30 19.73 -1.37
C CYS A 66 -12.69 20.03 -2.74
N THR A 67 -13.46 20.66 -3.65
CA THR A 67 -13.06 20.93 -5.04
C THR A 67 -11.79 21.77 -5.20
N SER A 68 -11.39 22.52 -4.16
CA SER A 68 -10.16 23.31 -4.14
C SER A 68 -8.93 22.58 -3.60
N LEU A 69 -9.08 21.35 -3.09
CA LEU A 69 -8.01 20.63 -2.40
C LEU A 69 -6.86 20.29 -3.35
N ARG A 70 -5.65 20.64 -2.92
CA ARG A 70 -4.39 20.50 -3.66
C ARG A 70 -3.46 19.48 -3.01
N GLU A 71 -3.39 19.54 -1.67
CA GLU A 71 -2.49 18.73 -0.86
C GLU A 71 -3.24 18.06 0.30
N LEU A 72 -3.14 16.74 0.38
CA LEU A 72 -3.83 15.92 1.38
C LEU A 72 -2.87 14.97 2.08
N TYR A 73 -2.56 15.26 3.34
CA TYR A 73 -1.64 14.46 4.16
C TYR A 73 -2.41 13.57 5.14
N LEU A 74 -2.47 12.28 4.85
CA LEU A 74 -3.22 11.27 5.62
C LEU A 74 -2.33 10.15 6.16
N ARG A 75 -1.02 10.39 6.27
CA ARG A 75 -0.05 9.44 6.80
C ARG A 75 -0.49 8.91 8.18
N LYS A 76 -0.35 7.61 8.43
CA LYS A 76 -0.64 6.96 9.72
C LYS A 76 -2.09 7.18 10.18
N ASN A 77 -3.03 6.77 9.33
CA ASN A 77 -4.47 6.66 9.62
C ASN A 77 -4.90 5.16 9.52
N ASP A 78 -6.20 4.87 9.64
CA ASP A 78 -6.76 3.50 9.60
C ASP A 78 -7.57 3.23 8.32
N ILE A 79 -7.13 3.80 7.18
CA ILE A 79 -7.78 3.61 5.87
C ILE A 79 -7.49 2.19 5.38
N LYS A 80 -8.50 1.32 5.45
CA LYS A 80 -8.35 -0.12 5.19
C LYS A 80 -8.44 -0.50 3.71
N SER A 81 -9.37 0.10 2.98
CA SER A 81 -9.65 -0.26 1.60
C SER A 81 -9.06 0.74 0.62
N LEU A 82 -8.53 0.24 -0.50
CA LEU A 82 -8.19 1.04 -1.68
C LEU A 82 -9.44 1.64 -2.34
N ALA A 83 -10.63 1.06 -2.14
CA ALA A 83 -11.87 1.58 -2.71
C ALA A 83 -12.20 3.01 -2.25
N GLU A 84 -11.72 3.44 -1.07
CA GLU A 84 -11.90 4.80 -0.56
C GLU A 84 -11.30 5.88 -1.48
N VAL A 85 -10.31 5.53 -2.32
CA VAL A 85 -9.72 6.43 -3.32
C VAL A 85 -10.79 6.94 -4.32
N LYS A 86 -11.93 6.25 -4.45
CA LYS A 86 -13.07 6.71 -5.27
C LYS A 86 -13.62 8.08 -4.87
N TYR A 87 -13.45 8.50 -3.61
CA TYR A 87 -13.92 9.80 -3.13
C TYR A 87 -12.96 10.95 -3.47
N ILE A 88 -11.67 10.64 -3.73
CA ILE A 88 -10.64 11.63 -4.05
C ILE A 88 -10.23 11.64 -5.53
N LYS A 89 -10.60 10.61 -6.31
CA LYS A 89 -10.34 10.57 -7.78
C LYS A 89 -10.99 11.73 -8.55
N GLU A 90 -12.10 12.26 -8.02
CA GLU A 90 -12.92 13.30 -8.67
C GLU A 90 -12.41 14.71 -8.35
N LEU A 91 -11.37 14.86 -7.52
CA LEU A 91 -10.81 16.15 -7.13
C LEU A 91 -9.87 16.70 -8.22
N PRO A 92 -10.24 17.79 -8.92
CA PRO A 92 -9.54 18.22 -10.14
C PRO A 92 -8.18 18.89 -9.86
N LYS A 93 -7.93 19.35 -8.63
CA LYS A 93 -6.73 20.10 -8.24
C LYS A 93 -5.76 19.29 -7.36
N LEU A 94 -6.11 18.07 -6.97
CA LEU A 94 -5.32 17.26 -6.05
C LEU A 94 -4.01 16.80 -6.73
N HIS A 95 -2.90 17.39 -6.32
CA HIS A 95 -1.57 17.07 -6.85
C HIS A 95 -0.64 16.37 -5.86
N THR A 96 -0.87 16.51 -4.56
CA THR A 96 -0.05 15.86 -3.52
C THR A 96 -0.93 15.04 -2.58
N LEU A 97 -0.62 13.74 -2.46
CA LEU A 97 -1.37 12.80 -1.62
C LEU A 97 -0.42 11.90 -0.85
N TRP A 98 -0.60 11.80 0.46
CA TRP A 98 0.19 10.91 1.32
C TRP A 98 -0.74 9.95 2.08
N LEU A 99 -0.66 8.65 1.80
CA LEU A 99 -1.37 7.58 2.52
C LEU A 99 -0.40 6.56 3.17
N MET A 100 0.91 6.83 3.22
CA MET A 100 1.88 6.03 4.00
C MET A 100 1.38 5.65 5.40
N ASP A 101 1.84 4.51 5.91
CA ASP A 101 1.47 3.95 7.21
C ASP A 101 -0.06 3.67 7.39
N ASN A 102 -0.85 3.67 6.32
CA ASN A 102 -2.23 3.15 6.33
C ASN A 102 -2.28 1.66 5.96
N PRO A 103 -3.28 0.89 6.41
CA PRO A 103 -3.45 -0.49 6.00
C PRO A 103 -3.60 -0.67 4.48
N CYS A 104 -4.24 0.27 3.76
CA CYS A 104 -4.38 0.23 2.30
C CYS A 104 -3.01 0.24 1.56
N ALA A 105 -2.00 0.94 2.11
CA ALA A 105 -0.66 1.03 1.55
C ALA A 105 0.13 -0.29 1.60
N LYS A 106 -0.35 -1.29 2.36
CA LYS A 106 0.25 -2.65 2.41
C LYS A 106 -0.06 -3.49 1.18
N SER A 107 -0.97 -3.04 0.31
CA SER A 107 -1.36 -3.76 -0.91
C SER A 107 -0.28 -3.64 -1.99
N PRO A 108 0.16 -4.73 -2.65
CA PRO A 108 1.27 -4.68 -3.61
C PRO A 108 1.00 -3.79 -4.83
N ASN A 109 -0.27 -3.60 -5.18
CA ASN A 109 -0.71 -2.75 -6.29
C ASN A 109 -1.10 -1.32 -5.87
N TYR A 110 -0.94 -0.95 -4.59
CA TYR A 110 -1.37 0.35 -4.03
C TYR A 110 -0.92 1.54 -4.87
N ARG A 111 0.39 1.68 -5.14
CA ARG A 111 0.94 2.84 -5.88
C ARG A 111 0.40 2.89 -7.31
N SER A 112 0.40 1.76 -8.01
CA SER A 112 -0.12 1.67 -9.39
C SER A 112 -1.63 1.97 -9.46
N PHE A 113 -2.41 1.51 -8.48
CA PHE A 113 -3.84 1.78 -8.40
C PHE A 113 -4.13 3.26 -8.17
N VAL A 114 -3.49 3.89 -7.18
CA VAL A 114 -3.69 5.33 -6.88
C VAL A 114 -3.28 6.21 -8.08
N ILE A 115 -2.15 5.91 -8.73
CA ILE A 115 -1.71 6.62 -9.94
C ILE A 115 -2.71 6.48 -11.09
N ARG A 116 -3.34 5.31 -11.24
CA ARG A 116 -4.34 5.05 -12.30
C ARG A 116 -5.70 5.70 -12.00
N CYS A 117 -6.08 5.81 -10.72
CA CYS A 117 -7.29 6.50 -10.29
C CYS A 117 -7.16 8.03 -10.33
N CYS A 118 -6.00 8.58 -9.98
CA CYS A 118 -5.77 10.03 -9.85
C CYS A 118 -4.74 10.52 -10.89
N PRO A 119 -5.14 10.75 -12.16
CA PRO A 119 -4.21 11.13 -13.22
C PRO A 119 -3.54 12.49 -13.00
N HIS A 120 -4.18 13.41 -12.28
CA HIS A 120 -3.64 14.74 -11.96
C HIS A 120 -2.58 14.74 -10.84
N LEU A 121 -2.42 13.61 -10.14
CA LEU A 121 -1.53 13.51 -8.98
C LEU A 121 -0.06 13.61 -9.41
N ARG A 122 0.67 14.58 -8.86
CA ARG A 122 2.10 14.83 -9.14
C ARG A 122 3.02 14.15 -8.13
N GLN A 123 2.62 14.07 -6.86
CA GLN A 123 3.41 13.47 -5.80
C GLN A 123 2.54 12.51 -4.98
N LEU A 124 3.03 11.29 -4.79
CA LEU A 124 2.41 10.25 -3.98
C LEU A 124 3.43 9.74 -2.96
N ASP A 125 3.10 9.90 -1.68
CA ASP A 125 3.92 9.40 -0.56
C ASP A 125 5.37 9.93 -0.58
N ASP A 126 5.50 11.24 -0.75
CA ASP A 126 6.76 11.98 -0.92
C ASP A 126 7.54 11.66 -2.24
N ILE A 127 7.08 10.71 -3.04
CA ILE A 127 7.72 10.32 -4.32
C ILE A 127 6.95 10.90 -5.52
N GLU A 128 7.64 11.64 -6.38
CA GLU A 128 7.08 12.19 -7.63
C GLU A 128 6.56 11.08 -8.56
N VAL A 129 5.41 11.33 -9.20
CA VAL A 129 4.74 10.42 -10.13
C VAL A 129 5.18 10.73 -11.56
N THR A 130 6.24 10.04 -12.00
CA THR A 130 6.76 10.18 -13.37
C THR A 130 5.87 9.50 -14.41
N GLU A 131 5.90 9.96 -15.66
CA GLU A 131 5.09 9.37 -16.75
C GLU A 131 5.43 7.88 -16.99
N LYS A 132 6.70 7.51 -16.82
CA LYS A 132 7.16 6.12 -16.86
C LYS A 132 6.50 5.23 -15.79
N GLU A 133 6.09 5.80 -14.65
CA GLU A 133 5.30 5.08 -13.65
C GLU A 133 3.82 4.99 -14.03
N ARG A 134 3.25 6.01 -14.67
CA ARG A 134 1.87 5.96 -15.20
C ARG A 134 1.71 4.88 -16.25
N GLU A 135 2.63 4.79 -17.22
CA GLU A 135 2.66 3.69 -18.19
C GLU A 135 2.81 2.32 -17.54
N LYS A 136 3.67 2.18 -16.52
CA LYS A 136 3.80 0.92 -15.78
C LYS A 136 2.51 0.59 -15.02
N ALA A 137 1.82 1.59 -14.47
CA ALA A 137 0.55 1.41 -13.78
C ALA A 137 -0.58 0.98 -14.73
N SER A 138 -0.71 1.63 -15.90
CA SER A 138 -1.73 1.30 -16.90
C SER A 138 -1.50 -0.07 -17.56
N ARG A 139 -0.24 -0.50 -17.72
CA ARG A 139 0.10 -1.85 -18.18
C ARG A 139 -0.13 -2.93 -17.10
N LYS A 140 -0.05 -2.57 -15.81
CA LYS A 140 -0.23 -3.50 -14.68
C LYS A 140 -1.68 -3.68 -14.23
N LEU A 141 -2.50 -2.63 -14.32
CA LEU A 141 -3.92 -2.68 -13.99
C LEU A 141 -4.75 -2.27 -15.20
N SER A 142 -5.55 -3.20 -15.70
CA SER A 142 -6.61 -2.89 -16.66
C SER A 142 -7.64 -1.95 -16.03
N GLU A 143 -8.35 -1.22 -16.89
CA GLU A 143 -9.41 -0.30 -16.44
C GLU A 143 -10.57 -1.05 -15.76
N THR A 144 -10.87 -2.27 -16.21
CA THR A 144 -11.84 -3.16 -15.57
C THR A 144 -11.43 -3.51 -14.14
N ALA A 145 -10.18 -3.92 -13.92
CA ALA A 145 -9.68 -4.27 -12.59
C ALA A 145 -9.71 -3.07 -11.63
N VAL A 146 -9.47 -1.85 -12.13
CA VAL A 146 -9.61 -0.63 -11.33
C VAL A 146 -11.07 -0.42 -10.90
N GLN A 147 -12.04 -0.53 -11.81
CA GLN A 147 -13.46 -0.38 -11.46
C GLN A 147 -13.92 -1.47 -10.47
N CYS A 148 -13.56 -2.73 -10.69
CA CYS A 148 -13.90 -3.81 -9.76
C CYS A 148 -13.38 -3.58 -8.33
N ILE A 149 -12.18 -3.00 -8.18
CA ILE A 149 -11.65 -2.62 -6.85
C ILE A 149 -12.41 -1.43 -6.24
N LEU A 150 -12.82 -0.43 -7.03
CA LEU A 150 -13.59 0.73 -6.56
C LEU A 150 -15.02 0.37 -6.13
N GLU A 151 -15.64 -0.61 -6.82
CA GLU A 151 -17.01 -1.05 -6.58
C GLU A 151 -17.11 -2.15 -5.51
N HIS A 152 -16.27 -3.18 -5.57
CA HIS A 152 -16.38 -4.38 -4.73
C HIS A 152 -15.34 -4.47 -3.60
N GLY A 153 -14.34 -3.59 -3.58
CA GLY A 153 -13.37 -3.47 -2.47
C GLY A 153 -12.50 -4.70 -2.21
N THR A 154 -12.51 -5.70 -3.09
CA THR A 154 -11.83 -7.00 -2.92
C THR A 154 -11.03 -7.36 -4.16
N ILE A 155 -9.86 -7.98 -3.96
CA ILE A 155 -9.01 -8.49 -5.04
C ILE A 155 -9.36 -9.96 -5.27
N THR A 156 -10.09 -10.24 -6.36
CA THR A 156 -10.14 -11.58 -6.93
C THR A 156 -8.76 -11.92 -7.52
N LYS A 157 -8.09 -12.92 -6.94
CA LYS A 157 -6.73 -13.37 -7.35
C LYS A 157 -6.62 -13.80 -8.83
N ALA A 158 -7.75 -13.96 -9.52
CA ALA A 158 -7.85 -14.39 -10.91
C ALA A 158 -7.41 -13.34 -11.96
N GLU A 159 -7.45 -12.04 -11.65
CA GLU A 159 -7.22 -10.98 -12.64
C GLU A 159 -5.77 -10.46 -12.72
N LEU A 160 -4.85 -11.00 -11.92
CA LEU A 160 -3.41 -10.69 -12.07
C LEU A 160 -2.72 -11.43 -13.23
N THR A 161 -3.43 -12.31 -13.94
CA THR A 161 -2.83 -13.19 -14.96
C THR A 161 -3.63 -13.29 -16.27
N SER A 162 -4.09 -12.17 -16.82
CA SER A 162 -4.36 -12.09 -18.26
C SER A 162 -3.14 -11.49 -18.97
N LYS A 163 -2.46 -12.31 -19.79
CA LYS A 163 -1.44 -11.81 -20.74
C LYS A 163 -2.10 -10.74 -21.64
N PRO A 164 -1.40 -9.65 -21.99
CA PRO A 164 -1.86 -8.76 -23.06
C PRO A 164 -2.01 -9.57 -24.35
N ALA A 165 -3.20 -9.53 -24.95
CA ALA A 165 -3.39 -9.98 -26.32
C ALA A 165 -2.70 -8.99 -27.27
N GLU A 166 -2.00 -9.51 -28.28
CA GLU A 166 -1.37 -8.68 -29.31
C GLU A 166 -2.45 -7.96 -30.16
N PRO A 167 -2.17 -6.74 -30.66
CA PRO A 167 -3.10 -6.02 -31.51
C PRO A 167 -3.26 -6.75 -32.86
N PRO A 168 -4.48 -6.87 -33.42
CA PRO A 168 -4.68 -7.52 -34.70
C PRO A 168 -4.11 -6.68 -35.84
N CYS A 169 -3.22 -7.28 -36.65
CA CYS A 169 -2.71 -6.65 -37.86
C CYS A 169 -3.83 -6.44 -38.91
N PRO A 170 -3.95 -5.26 -39.54
CA PRO A 170 -4.95 -5.02 -40.58
C PRO A 170 -4.36 -5.24 -41.99
N SER A 171 -4.65 -6.39 -42.60
CA SER A 171 -4.60 -6.52 -44.08
C SER A 171 -5.31 -7.79 -44.58
N ALA A 172 -6.43 -7.59 -45.30
CA ALA A 172 -6.77 -8.31 -46.54
C ALA A 172 -8.19 -7.90 -46.99
N ALA A 173 -8.29 -6.99 -47.96
CA ALA A 173 -9.49 -6.83 -48.78
C ALA A 173 -9.43 -7.82 -49.98
N PRO A 174 -10.57 -8.18 -50.61
CA PRO A 174 -10.73 -9.49 -51.26
C PRO A 174 -10.43 -9.50 -52.77
N LYS A 175 -10.31 -10.71 -53.37
CA LYS A 175 -10.80 -11.04 -54.73
C LYS A 175 -10.70 -12.54 -55.12
N ILE A 176 -11.86 -13.07 -55.53
CA ILE A 176 -12.13 -13.94 -56.71
C ILE A 176 -11.56 -15.38 -56.80
N ALA A 177 -12.45 -16.26 -57.28
CA ALA A 177 -12.43 -17.71 -57.49
C ALA A 177 -11.33 -18.34 -58.38
N GLU A 178 -11.15 -19.67 -58.29
CA GLU A 178 -11.57 -20.64 -59.34
C GLU A 178 -11.48 -22.14 -58.90
N LYS A 179 -11.80 -23.07 -59.82
CA LYS A 179 -12.13 -24.50 -59.60
C LYS A 179 -10.96 -25.50 -59.67
N GLY A 180 -11.19 -26.73 -59.19
CA GLY A 180 -10.45 -27.97 -59.52
C GLY A 180 -10.35 -28.92 -58.31
N LEU A 181 -11.10 -30.02 -58.14
CA LEU A 181 -11.36 -31.25 -58.92
C LEU A 181 -10.33 -32.38 -58.67
N ALA A 182 -10.86 -33.58 -58.35
CA ALA A 182 -10.22 -34.91 -58.31
C ALA A 182 -9.20 -35.21 -57.17
N ALA A 183 -8.91 -36.47 -56.77
CA ALA A 183 -9.69 -37.73 -56.74
C ALA A 183 -8.89 -38.84 -56.02
N GLY A 184 -9.55 -39.75 -55.29
CA GLY A 184 -8.97 -41.03 -54.82
C GLY A 184 -7.88 -40.95 -53.72
N ALA A 185 -7.41 -42.04 -53.11
CA ALA A 185 -7.94 -43.41 -53.09
C ALA A 185 -7.40 -44.22 -51.87
N VAL A 186 -8.31 -44.90 -51.17
CA VAL A 186 -8.22 -46.27 -50.59
C VAL A 186 -6.96 -46.77 -49.83
N GLY A 187 -7.16 -47.19 -48.58
CA GLY A 187 -6.28 -48.10 -47.80
C GLY A 187 -6.47 -47.92 -46.29
N ARG A 188 -7.34 -48.61 -45.53
CA ARG A 188 -7.43 -50.08 -45.22
C ARG A 188 -6.08 -50.67 -44.80
N LEU A 189 -5.91 -51.42 -43.72
CA LEU A 189 -6.74 -51.97 -42.61
C LEU A 189 -5.74 -52.27 -41.44
N SER A 190 -6.05 -52.19 -40.15
CA SER A 190 -6.75 -53.19 -39.30
C SER A 190 -6.60 -52.73 -37.83
N ARG A 191 -7.60 -52.84 -36.92
CA ARG A 191 -7.90 -54.00 -36.02
C ARG A 191 -6.73 -54.36 -35.08
N ASP A 192 -6.87 -54.54 -33.76
CA ASP A 192 -8.01 -54.69 -32.83
C ASP A 192 -7.70 -53.95 -31.49
N GLY A 193 -8.56 -53.74 -30.49
CA GLY A 193 -10.00 -54.04 -30.32
C GLY A 193 -10.38 -54.23 -28.83
N LYS A 194 -11.53 -53.67 -28.40
CA LYS A 194 -12.26 -53.91 -27.11
C LYS A 194 -11.57 -53.47 -25.80
N ALA A 195 -12.18 -52.62 -24.94
CA ALA A 195 -13.36 -52.82 -24.08
C ALA A 195 -13.08 -53.78 -22.89
N LYS A 196 -13.55 -53.57 -21.65
CA LYS A 196 -14.59 -52.66 -21.11
C LYS A 196 -14.43 -52.48 -19.58
N GLU A 197 -14.72 -51.29 -19.06
CA GLU A 197 -15.63 -51.02 -17.91
C GLU A 197 -15.90 -52.15 -16.87
N LYS A 198 -15.52 -51.94 -15.59
CA LYS A 198 -16.44 -51.97 -14.41
C LYS A 198 -15.77 -51.68 -13.05
N GLU A 199 -16.19 -50.57 -12.44
CA GLU A 199 -16.76 -50.45 -11.09
C GLU A 199 -16.39 -51.47 -9.98
N LYS A 200 -15.89 -50.97 -8.82
CA LYS A 200 -16.32 -51.46 -7.49
C LYS A 200 -16.11 -50.44 -6.36
N GLU A 201 -17.17 -50.18 -5.61
CA GLU A 201 -17.26 -49.35 -4.41
C GLU A 201 -17.03 -50.18 -3.11
N ARG A 202 -16.42 -49.59 -2.07
CA ARG A 202 -16.80 -49.76 -0.63
C ARG A 202 -15.85 -49.07 0.36
N ARG A 203 -16.43 -48.23 1.26
CA ARG A 203 -16.14 -48.10 2.72
C ARG A 203 -14.70 -47.69 3.14
N GLN A 204 -14.38 -47.11 4.30
CA GLN A 204 -15.03 -46.46 5.47
C GLN A 204 -13.89 -45.63 6.14
N ASP A 205 -14.06 -44.65 7.03
CA ASP A 205 -15.21 -44.17 7.80
C ASP A 205 -15.10 -42.64 8.09
N THR A 206 -15.87 -42.15 9.06
CA THR A 206 -15.95 -40.79 9.63
C THR A 206 -14.78 -40.35 10.51
N ASN A 207 -14.51 -39.03 10.57
CA ASN A 207 -14.40 -38.29 11.85
C ASN A 207 -14.34 -36.76 11.66
N HIS A 208 -15.34 -36.05 12.20
CA HIS A 208 -15.20 -34.67 12.69
C HIS A 208 -14.56 -34.70 14.09
N PRO A 209 -14.03 -33.57 14.58
CA PRO A 209 -14.80 -32.90 15.64
C PRO A 209 -14.88 -31.37 15.50
N SER A 210 -15.90 -30.80 16.13
CA SER A 210 -16.20 -29.38 16.16
C SER A 210 -15.64 -28.67 17.41
N CYS A 211 -15.77 -27.35 17.40
CA CYS A 211 -15.35 -26.37 18.41
C CYS A 211 -15.60 -26.74 19.88
N THR A 212 -14.77 -26.18 20.78
CA THR A 212 -15.24 -25.35 21.90
C THR A 212 -14.11 -24.57 22.56
N ALA A 213 -14.41 -23.39 23.12
CA ALA A 213 -13.48 -22.60 23.92
C ALA A 213 -13.77 -22.75 25.42
N ARG A 214 -12.73 -22.69 26.27
CA ARG A 214 -12.83 -22.34 27.70
C ARG A 214 -11.46 -22.04 28.34
N THR A 215 -11.48 -21.13 29.31
CA THR A 215 -10.51 -20.88 30.38
C THR A 215 -11.33 -20.70 31.69
N PRO A 216 -10.79 -20.44 32.91
CA PRO A 216 -9.41 -20.44 33.42
C PRO A 216 -9.23 -21.19 34.79
N SER A 217 -8.14 -20.88 35.54
CA SER A 217 -7.75 -21.30 36.93
C SER A 217 -7.02 -22.65 37.07
N SER A 218 -6.07 -22.88 38.00
CA SER A 218 -5.67 -22.16 39.25
C SER A 218 -4.12 -22.19 39.52
N GLY A 219 -3.64 -21.73 40.70
CA GLY A 219 -2.22 -21.39 41.03
C GLY A 219 -1.21 -22.56 41.19
N SER A 220 0.08 -22.36 41.55
CA SER A 220 0.67 -21.34 42.45
C SER A 220 2.20 -21.13 42.30
N ARG A 221 2.69 -19.91 42.64
CA ARG A 221 3.99 -19.44 43.24
C ARG A 221 5.21 -20.42 43.25
N LEU A 222 6.47 -20.04 42.96
CA LEU A 222 7.29 -18.93 43.51
C LEU A 222 8.53 -18.59 42.65
N SER A 223 9.23 -17.51 43.04
CA SER A 223 10.56 -17.03 42.60
C SER A 223 10.60 -16.31 41.23
N GLY A 224 11.25 -15.14 41.22
CA GLY A 224 11.16 -14.18 40.12
C GLY A 224 12.50 -13.87 39.47
N VAL A 225 12.51 -13.95 38.14
CA VAL A 225 13.27 -13.08 37.24
C VAL A 225 12.28 -12.70 36.14
N PRO A 226 12.16 -11.42 35.72
CA PRO A 226 11.16 -11.04 34.73
C PRO A 226 11.46 -11.73 33.38
N TYR A 227 10.61 -12.69 33.01
CA TYR A 227 10.64 -13.44 31.74
C TYR A 227 10.73 -12.53 30.50
N VAL A 228 10.22 -11.30 30.61
CA VAL A 228 10.30 -10.23 29.60
C VAL A 228 11.75 -9.81 29.30
N ALA A 229 12.64 -9.83 30.30
CA ALA A 229 14.05 -9.48 30.14
C ALA A 229 14.84 -10.55 29.37
N VAL A 230 14.53 -11.82 29.57
CA VAL A 230 15.15 -12.94 28.82
C VAL A 230 14.75 -12.86 27.35
N GLN A 231 13.47 -12.58 27.06
CA GLN A 231 12.99 -12.42 25.69
C GLN A 231 13.57 -11.18 24.99
N THR A 232 13.71 -10.03 25.67
CA THR A 232 14.36 -8.85 25.07
C THR A 232 15.86 -9.05 24.90
N GLN A 233 16.57 -9.65 25.86
CA GLN A 233 17.99 -10.00 25.68
C GLN A 233 18.20 -10.97 24.51
N GLN A 234 17.32 -11.97 24.34
CA GLN A 234 17.42 -12.93 23.24
C GLN A 234 17.05 -12.30 21.89
N ALA A 235 16.09 -11.37 21.85
CA ALA A 235 15.79 -10.56 20.67
C ALA A 235 16.96 -9.62 20.29
N ILE A 236 17.60 -8.99 21.28
CA ILE A 236 18.79 -8.13 21.08
C ILE A 236 19.97 -8.96 20.57
N LEU A 237 20.25 -10.13 21.16
CA LEU A 237 21.28 -11.06 20.67
C LEU A 237 20.99 -11.53 19.24
N THR A 238 19.74 -11.84 18.91
CA THR A 238 19.34 -12.23 17.55
C THR A 238 19.53 -11.09 16.55
N ALA A 239 19.18 -9.85 16.94
CA ALA A 239 19.39 -8.66 16.11
C ALA A 239 20.89 -8.39 15.88
N ILE A 240 21.71 -8.47 16.94
CA ILE A 240 23.17 -8.33 16.85
C ILE A 240 23.76 -9.39 15.92
N VAL A 241 23.39 -10.66 16.08
CA VAL A 241 23.88 -11.75 15.22
C VAL A 241 23.39 -11.62 13.77
N SER A 242 22.20 -11.05 13.53
CA SER A 242 21.72 -10.74 12.17
C SER A 242 22.44 -9.57 11.49
N LEU A 243 23.14 -8.71 12.24
CA LEU A 243 23.96 -7.61 11.72
C LEU A 243 25.40 -8.04 11.40
N ILE A 244 25.87 -9.15 11.97
CA ILE A 244 27.21 -9.73 11.66
C ILE A 244 27.40 -10.02 10.16
N PRO A 245 26.45 -10.60 9.39
CA PRO A 245 26.63 -10.81 7.96
C PRO A 245 26.63 -9.52 7.10
N GLU A 246 26.19 -8.38 7.63
CA GLU A 246 26.30 -7.07 6.94
C GLU A 246 27.62 -6.33 7.23
N LEU A 247 28.39 -6.79 8.22
CA LEU A 247 29.74 -6.31 8.53
C LEU A 247 30.78 -6.91 7.56
N THR A 248 30.63 -6.62 6.27
CA THR A 248 31.70 -6.85 5.29
C THR A 248 32.91 -5.96 5.63
N LEU A 249 34.12 -6.45 5.33
CA LEU A 249 35.37 -5.72 5.60
C LEU A 249 35.41 -4.34 4.91
N GLU A 250 34.65 -4.18 3.82
CA GLU A 250 34.52 -2.93 3.06
C GLU A 250 33.68 -1.89 3.83
N SER A 251 32.53 -2.25 4.40
CA SER A 251 31.69 -1.31 5.15
C SER A 251 32.39 -0.82 6.42
N LEU A 252 33.08 -1.72 7.13
CA LEU A 252 33.95 -1.36 8.26
C LEU A 252 35.15 -0.49 7.82
N GLY A 253 35.69 -0.73 6.63
CA GLY A 253 36.77 0.06 6.02
C GLY A 253 36.36 1.50 5.71
N VAL A 254 35.15 1.70 5.18
CA VAL A 254 34.57 3.04 4.93
C VAL A 254 34.41 3.80 6.25
N ILE A 255 33.78 3.18 7.26
CA ILE A 255 33.57 3.81 8.58
C ILE A 255 34.92 4.17 9.24
N ARG A 256 35.93 3.28 9.17
CA ARG A 256 37.27 3.55 9.70
C ARG A 256 37.97 4.70 8.99
N LYS A 257 37.74 4.87 7.68
CA LYS A 257 38.28 5.98 6.89
C LYS A 257 37.61 7.30 7.26
N GLU A 258 36.28 7.31 7.41
CA GLU A 258 35.50 8.48 7.80
C GLU A 258 35.86 8.99 9.20
N VAL A 259 35.92 8.09 10.19
CA VAL A 259 36.33 8.42 11.56
C VAL A 259 37.76 8.98 11.61
N ARG A 260 38.68 8.45 10.80
CA ARG A 260 40.06 8.95 10.72
C ARG A 260 40.13 10.34 10.07
N LEU A 261 39.31 10.63 9.06
CA LEU A 261 39.20 11.95 8.45
C LEU A 261 38.67 12.99 9.45
N GLU A 262 37.65 12.63 10.23
CA GLU A 262 37.02 13.55 11.18
C GLU A 262 37.91 13.82 12.41
N ILE A 263 38.72 12.84 12.86
CA ILE A 263 39.77 13.07 13.85
C ILE A 263 40.82 14.06 13.31
N GLY A 264 41.34 13.83 12.10
CA GLY A 264 42.32 14.74 11.48
C GLY A 264 41.77 16.14 11.20
N ARG A 265 40.47 16.28 10.95
CA ARG A 265 39.76 17.57 10.83
C ARG A 265 39.75 18.31 12.17
N LYS A 266 39.50 17.61 13.29
CA LYS A 266 39.53 18.19 14.64
C LYS A 266 40.95 18.57 15.07
N GLU A 267 41.95 17.72 14.82
CA GLU A 267 43.35 18.02 15.15
C GLU A 267 43.86 19.29 14.43
N LYS A 268 43.53 19.45 13.15
CA LYS A 268 43.84 20.69 12.40
C LYS A 268 43.13 21.93 12.95
N LEU A 269 41.91 21.77 13.48
CA LEU A 269 41.18 22.87 14.12
C LEU A 269 41.82 23.26 15.46
N THR A 270 42.33 22.27 16.23
CA THR A 270 43.03 22.51 17.50
C THR A 270 44.41 23.14 17.30
N GLN A 271 45.15 22.79 16.23
CA GLN A 271 46.44 23.41 15.90
C GLN A 271 46.31 24.82 15.28
N ALA A 272 45.10 25.24 14.86
CA ALA A 272 44.85 26.56 14.29
C ALA A 272 44.49 27.65 15.33
N LEU A 273 44.42 27.30 16.62
CA LEU A 273 44.23 28.26 17.70
C LEU A 273 45.60 28.81 18.15
N PRO A 274 45.88 30.13 18.00
CA PRO A 274 47.13 30.70 18.45
C PRO A 274 47.21 30.65 19.98
N SER A 275 48.37 30.23 20.49
CA SER A 275 48.72 30.35 21.92
C SER A 275 48.58 31.81 22.36
N GLY A 276 47.66 32.08 23.28
CA GLY A 276 47.45 33.43 23.82
C GLY A 276 48.72 33.98 24.50
N PRO A 277 48.94 35.31 24.45
CA PRO A 277 50.12 35.92 25.04
C PRO A 277 50.10 35.81 26.57
N GLN A 278 51.29 35.67 27.16
CA GLN A 278 51.57 36.01 28.55
C GLN A 278 51.71 37.53 28.71
#